data_AF-A0A7S3Q1L9-F1
#
_entry.id   AF-A0A7S3Q1L9-F1
#
_cell.length_a   1.000
_cell.length_b   1.000
_cell.length_c   1.000
_cell.angle_alpha   90.00
_cell.angle_beta   90.00
_cell.angle_gamma   90.00
#
_symmetry.space_group_name_H-M   'P 1'
#
loop_
_entity.id
_entity.type
_entity.pdbx_description
1 polymer ?
#
loop_
_entity_poly.entity_id
_entity_poly.type
_entity_poly.pdbx_seq_one_letter_code
_entity_poly.pdbx_strand_id
1 'polypeptide(L)'
;MSLLKVCNTYKSYISLTNRTRIRGTQFSAFFCGAIHIDTLHPRNCVQFSTLGKEKSSSQTVQVTFTKSDAAKEETLAPPPRRTSSLLSDETKLVDSLLQHTASLIDKNASNIIAFSGGVDSSLAAALVHRSFQSSSSTLKTGHVKAVLGVSASLPDRQLSLARNVAASIGIDLEEAATTEGMDTTYVENNGQACLVCKSHLYAALEAVTKRAAVVGETSKKEVILFNGTNADDTNDPTRLGLIAADNFSVRSPLINISKDEVRRAARHLSLPNWDYAASPCLRSRLALGVEATTKHLQAVSLAEDRVRDVLCLDETMNLRVRMLAGKKAMVEVDQKWFEIEDSGPTDPIIDAEILLKSHGFDEYCKTLGFEGGMGVRPFKSGAVSR
;
A
#
# COMPACT_ATOMS: atom_id res chain seq x y z
N MET A 1 -3.46 -34.06 9.70
CA MET A 1 -4.88 -34.05 9.25
C MET A 1 -5.49 -32.76 9.80
N SER A 2 -5.21 -31.62 9.17
CA SER A 2 -5.91 -31.09 7.98
C SER A 2 -7.35 -30.69 8.33
N LEU A 3 -7.57 -29.41 8.63
CA LEU A 3 -8.88 -28.79 8.49
C LEU A 3 -8.71 -27.37 7.90
N LEU A 4 -9.40 -27.21 6.78
CA LEU A 4 -9.30 -26.16 5.78
C LEU A 4 -9.71 -24.78 6.31
N LYS A 5 -8.96 -23.78 5.86
CA LYS A 5 -9.42 -22.40 5.68
C LYS A 5 -10.49 -22.37 4.57
N VAL A 6 -11.63 -21.75 4.86
CA VAL A 6 -12.51 -21.19 3.83
C VAL A 6 -12.75 -19.73 4.19
N CYS A 7 -11.99 -18.84 3.53
CA CYS A 7 -12.41 -17.46 3.36
C CYS A 7 -13.50 -17.46 2.28
N ASN A 8 -14.67 -16.91 2.55
CA ASN A 8 -15.56 -16.52 1.48
C ASN A 8 -16.12 -15.12 1.74
N THR A 9 -15.85 -14.27 0.76
CA THR A 9 -16.16 -12.85 0.66
C THR A 9 -17.58 -12.72 0.09
N TYR A 10 -18.51 -12.10 0.81
CA TYR A 10 -19.76 -11.61 0.25
C TYR A 10 -19.99 -10.17 0.71
N LYS A 11 -19.74 -9.20 -0.19
CA LYS A 11 -20.28 -7.84 -0.10
C LYS A 11 -21.61 -7.84 -0.86
N SER A 12 -22.73 -7.75 -0.14
CA SER A 12 -24.04 -7.47 -0.73
C SER A 12 -24.50 -6.09 -0.30
N TYR A 13 -24.68 -5.19 -1.26
CA TYR A 13 -25.35 -3.90 -1.06
C TYR A 13 -26.84 -4.14 -0.82
N ILE A 14 -27.39 -3.64 0.29
CA ILE A 14 -28.84 -3.54 0.49
C ILE A 14 -29.19 -2.06 0.69
N SER A 15 -29.89 -1.51 -0.30
CA SER A 15 -30.64 -0.25 -0.19
C SER A 15 -31.95 -0.54 0.54
N LEU A 16 -32.22 0.15 1.66
CA LEU A 16 -33.51 0.12 2.33
C LEU A 16 -34.08 1.54 2.38
N THR A 17 -34.80 1.89 1.33
CA THR A 17 -35.88 2.88 1.39
C THR A 17 -37.13 2.20 1.92
N ASN A 18 -37.56 2.51 3.16
CA ASN A 18 -38.96 2.82 3.45
C ASN A 18 -39.19 3.24 4.92
N ARG A 19 -39.93 4.33 5.05
CA ARG A 19 -40.52 4.86 6.28
C ARG A 19 -41.44 3.82 6.92
N THR A 20 -41.24 3.50 8.20
CA THR A 20 -42.32 2.97 9.03
C THR A 20 -42.24 3.55 10.44
N ARG A 21 -43.31 4.23 10.85
CA ARG A 21 -43.52 4.83 12.18
C ARG A 21 -44.19 3.76 13.05
N ILE A 22 -43.59 3.35 14.17
CA ILE A 22 -44.22 2.39 15.09
C ILE A 22 -44.14 2.90 16.54
N ARG A 23 -45.32 3.03 17.17
CA ARG A 23 -45.54 3.24 18.60
C ARG A 23 -45.50 1.88 19.31
N GLY A 24 -44.84 1.87 20.48
CA GLY A 24 -44.90 0.90 21.59
C GLY A 24 -45.52 -0.48 21.37
N THR A 25 -44.69 -1.52 21.38
CA THR A 25 -44.77 -2.71 22.27
C THR A 25 -43.64 -3.68 21.92
N GLN A 26 -43.18 -4.44 22.92
CA GLN A 26 -42.01 -5.30 22.90
C GLN A 26 -41.97 -6.27 21.71
N PHE A 27 -40.79 -6.44 21.10
CA PHE A 27 -40.45 -7.60 20.30
C PHE A 27 -39.08 -8.14 20.73
N SER A 28 -39.01 -9.44 21.05
CA SER A 28 -37.74 -10.18 21.09
C SER A 28 -37.38 -10.57 19.66
N ALA A 29 -36.28 -10.03 19.15
CA ALA A 29 -35.69 -10.50 17.90
C ALA A 29 -34.40 -11.27 18.24
N PHE A 30 -34.33 -12.55 17.86
CA PHE A 30 -33.07 -13.28 17.78
C PHE A 30 -32.28 -12.76 16.58
N PHE A 31 -31.23 -11.97 16.82
CA PHE A 31 -30.27 -11.60 15.80
C PHE A 31 -29.11 -12.59 15.79
N CYS A 32 -29.06 -13.43 14.76
CA CYS A 32 -27.82 -14.10 14.33
C CYS A 32 -27.29 -13.33 13.13
N GLY A 33 -26.56 -12.25 13.38
CA GLY A 33 -25.98 -11.40 12.35
C GLY A 33 -24.98 -10.43 12.97
N ALA A 34 -23.79 -10.35 12.39
CA ALA A 34 -22.75 -9.42 12.82
C ALA A 34 -23.26 -7.98 12.70
N ILE A 35 -23.26 -7.25 13.81
CA ILE A 35 -23.47 -5.81 13.83
C ILE A 35 -22.19 -5.19 13.29
N HIS A 36 -22.25 -4.58 12.10
CA HIS A 36 -21.20 -3.70 11.62
C HIS A 36 -21.28 -2.41 12.45
N ILE A 37 -20.35 -2.24 13.37
CA ILE A 37 -20.08 -0.94 14.00
C ILE A 37 -19.16 -0.21 13.03
N ASP A 38 -19.65 0.88 12.43
CA ASP A 38 -18.79 1.80 11.72
C ASP A 38 -17.72 2.28 12.70
N THR A 39 -16.46 2.09 12.30
CA THR A 39 -15.22 2.29 13.03
C THR A 39 -15.29 3.40 14.08
N LEU A 40 -15.49 3.02 15.34
CA LEU A 40 -15.02 3.83 16.45
C LEU A 40 -13.49 3.85 16.35
N HIS A 41 -12.90 5.04 16.28
CA HIS A 41 -11.46 5.22 16.35
C HIS A 41 -10.91 4.45 17.57
N PRO A 42 -9.73 3.79 17.54
CA PRO A 42 -9.17 3.06 18.69
C PRO A 42 -9.14 3.87 20.00
N ARG A 43 -9.05 5.20 19.93
CA ARG A 43 -9.17 6.09 21.11
C ARG A 43 -10.55 6.11 21.76
N ASN A 44 -11.59 5.74 21.01
CA ASN A 44 -12.99 5.69 21.45
C ASN A 44 -13.44 4.28 21.87
N CYS A 45 -12.52 3.31 21.91
CA CYS A 45 -12.80 1.97 22.41
C CYS A 45 -12.73 1.95 23.95
N VAL A 46 -13.90 1.95 24.60
CA VAL A 46 -14.02 1.66 26.03
C VAL A 46 -13.53 0.23 26.28
N GLN A 47 -12.46 0.07 27.08
CA GLN A 47 -11.99 -1.24 27.53
C GLN A 47 -13.08 -1.97 28.33
N PHE A 48 -13.46 -3.16 27.88
CA PHE A 48 -14.22 -4.10 28.70
C PHE A 48 -13.26 -4.99 29.46
N SER A 49 -13.07 -4.73 30.76
CA SER A 49 -12.38 -5.66 31.66
C SER A 49 -13.36 -6.72 32.16
N THR A 50 -13.07 -8.00 31.90
CA THR A 50 -13.79 -9.11 32.50
C THR A 50 -13.11 -9.48 33.82
N LEU A 51 -13.77 -9.15 34.94
CA LEU A 51 -13.44 -9.69 36.26
C LEU A 51 -14.30 -10.95 36.49
N GLY A 52 -13.67 -12.13 36.60
CA GLY A 52 -14.29 -13.28 37.28
C GLY A 52 -14.17 -14.63 36.56
N LYS A 53 -13.71 -15.63 37.33
CA LYS A 53 -13.49 -17.04 36.96
C LYS A 53 -14.79 -17.81 36.63
N GLU A 54 -14.64 -18.77 35.71
CA GLU A 54 -15.41 -20.00 35.44
C GLU A 54 -16.86 -20.17 35.98
N LYS A 55 -17.84 -20.35 35.09
CA LYS A 55 -18.55 -21.63 34.79
C LYS A 55 -19.83 -21.36 33.98
N SER A 56 -19.98 -22.10 32.87
CA SER A 56 -21.25 -22.62 32.33
C SER A 56 -22.53 -21.85 32.70
N SER A 57 -22.89 -20.82 31.92
CA SER A 57 -24.28 -20.47 31.57
C SER A 57 -24.26 -19.23 30.66
N SER A 58 -25.16 -19.18 29.69
CA SER A 58 -25.39 -18.04 28.81
C SER A 58 -25.58 -16.75 29.60
N GLN A 59 -24.62 -15.83 29.55
CA GLN A 59 -24.75 -14.51 30.16
C GLN A 59 -25.36 -13.53 29.16
N THR A 60 -26.52 -12.99 29.51
CA THR A 60 -27.13 -11.86 28.82
C THR A 60 -26.47 -10.57 29.33
N VAL A 61 -25.72 -9.88 28.47
CA VAL A 61 -25.18 -8.56 28.78
C VAL A 61 -26.27 -7.53 28.52
N GLN A 62 -26.77 -6.88 29.57
CA GLN A 62 -27.62 -5.70 29.44
C GLN A 62 -26.72 -4.48 29.20
N VAL A 63 -26.85 -3.87 28.02
CA VAL A 63 -26.24 -2.57 27.70
C VAL A 63 -27.30 -1.49 27.89
N THR A 64 -27.10 -0.63 28.90
CA THR A 64 -27.97 0.51 29.17
C THR A 64 -27.37 1.75 28.51
N PHE A 65 -28.01 2.27 27.46
CA PHE A 65 -27.62 3.55 26.87
C PHE A 65 -28.27 4.69 27.66
N THR A 66 -27.47 5.46 28.39
CA THR A 66 -27.93 6.73 28.97
C THR A 66 -27.94 7.79 27.87
N LYS A 67 -29.10 8.40 27.66
CA LYS A 67 -29.32 9.46 26.69
C LYS A 67 -28.61 10.73 27.16
N SER A 68 -27.40 11.01 26.67
CA SER A 68 -26.77 12.33 26.77
C SER A 68 -26.83 13.04 25.42
N ASP A 69 -27.56 14.16 25.43
CA ASP A 69 -27.51 15.31 24.53
C ASP A 69 -27.35 15.08 23.02
N ALA A 70 -28.49 15.21 22.34
CA ALA A 70 -28.68 15.62 20.95
C ALA A 70 -27.45 15.56 20.01
N ALA A 71 -27.13 14.37 19.52
CA ALA A 71 -26.40 14.22 18.27
C ALA A 71 -27.23 14.87 17.14
N LYS A 72 -26.71 15.95 16.56
CA LYS A 72 -27.16 16.41 15.24
C LYS A 72 -26.89 15.26 14.27
N GLU A 73 -27.93 14.76 13.61
CA GLU A 73 -27.78 13.96 12.39
C GLU A 73 -27.06 14.84 11.36
N GLU A 74 -25.73 14.73 11.31
CA GLU A 74 -24.97 15.19 10.17
C GLU A 74 -25.19 14.14 9.08
N THR A 75 -26.21 14.39 8.26
CA THR A 75 -26.42 13.66 7.01
C THR A 75 -25.13 13.75 6.21
N LEU A 76 -24.39 12.64 6.13
CA LEU A 76 -23.24 12.52 5.25
C LEU A 76 -23.72 12.88 3.84
N ALA A 77 -23.32 14.05 3.36
CA ALA A 77 -23.72 14.51 2.04
C ALA A 77 -23.34 13.43 1.02
N PRO A 78 -24.23 13.05 0.09
CA PRO A 78 -23.83 12.17 -1.00
C PRO A 78 -22.58 12.77 -1.67
N PRO A 79 -21.60 11.95 -2.08
CA PRO A 79 -20.39 12.45 -2.70
C PRO A 79 -20.77 13.43 -3.80
N PRO A 80 -20.12 14.61 -3.89
CA PRO A 80 -20.54 15.66 -4.81
C PRO A 80 -20.67 15.07 -6.22
N ARG A 81 -21.86 15.25 -6.84
CA ARG A 81 -22.05 14.89 -8.25
C ARG A 81 -20.98 15.63 -9.04
N ARG A 82 -20.09 14.88 -9.70
CA ARG A 82 -19.06 15.46 -10.56
C ARG A 82 -19.73 16.37 -11.59
N THR A 83 -19.23 17.59 -11.71
CA THR A 83 -19.61 18.47 -12.80
C THR A 83 -19.10 17.90 -14.12
N SER A 84 -19.84 18.11 -15.21
CA SER A 84 -19.47 17.60 -16.54
C SER A 84 -18.11 18.10 -17.02
N SER A 85 -17.66 19.26 -16.51
CA SER A 85 -16.35 19.85 -16.84
C SER A 85 -15.18 19.05 -16.26
N LEU A 86 -15.23 18.64 -14.98
CA LEU A 86 -14.16 17.87 -14.34
C LEU A 86 -13.96 16.50 -15.01
N LEU A 87 -15.08 15.80 -15.26
CA LEU A 87 -15.08 14.56 -16.02
C LEU A 87 -14.44 14.71 -17.40
N SER A 88 -14.63 15.87 -18.05
CA SER A 88 -14.03 16.15 -19.36
C SER A 88 -12.52 16.35 -19.29
N ASP A 89 -12.00 16.92 -18.20
CA ASP A 89 -10.57 17.20 -18.05
C ASP A 89 -9.78 15.96 -17.64
N GLU A 90 -10.34 15.11 -16.78
CA GLU A 90 -9.72 13.82 -16.44
C GLU A 90 -9.69 12.86 -17.63
N THR A 91 -10.73 12.89 -18.46
CA THR A 91 -10.76 12.11 -19.72
C THR A 91 -9.64 12.57 -20.65
N LYS A 92 -9.50 13.88 -20.89
CA LYS A 92 -8.41 14.44 -21.71
C LYS A 92 -7.03 14.07 -21.19
N LEU A 93 -6.82 14.12 -19.87
CA LEU A 93 -5.56 13.72 -19.24
C LEU A 93 -5.24 12.26 -19.55
N VAL A 94 -6.19 11.35 -19.35
CA VAL A 94 -6.01 9.92 -19.62
C VAL A 94 -5.79 9.65 -21.11
N ASP A 95 -6.53 10.30 -22.01
CA ASP A 95 -6.35 10.15 -23.44
C ASP A 95 -4.97 10.61 -23.91
N SER A 96 -4.50 11.75 -23.40
CA SER A 96 -3.13 12.24 -23.65
C SER A 96 -2.07 11.26 -23.16
N LEU A 97 -2.25 10.70 -21.96
CA LEU A 97 -1.35 9.68 -21.41
C LEU A 97 -1.34 8.40 -22.24
N LEU A 98 -2.50 7.94 -22.73
CA LEU A 98 -2.60 6.77 -23.60
C LEU A 98 -1.91 7.00 -24.94
N GLN A 99 -2.08 8.20 -25.54
CA GLN A 99 -1.42 8.58 -26.78
C GLN A 99 0.11 8.65 -26.62
N HIS A 100 0.58 9.29 -25.55
CA HIS A 100 2.00 9.35 -25.23
C HIS A 100 2.56 7.95 -24.97
N THR A 101 1.87 7.13 -24.19
CA THR A 101 2.30 5.75 -23.90
C THR A 101 2.36 4.91 -25.18
N ALA A 102 1.41 5.10 -26.11
CA ALA A 102 1.40 4.39 -27.38
C ALA A 102 2.61 4.72 -28.26
N SER A 103 3.17 5.93 -28.19
CA SER A 103 4.40 6.28 -28.91
C SER A 103 5.67 5.69 -28.28
N LEU A 104 5.59 5.27 -27.01
CA LEU A 104 6.69 4.63 -26.28
C LEU A 104 6.70 3.10 -26.40
N ILE A 105 5.65 2.48 -26.91
CA ILE A 105 5.52 1.02 -27.02
C ILE A 105 6.05 0.55 -28.38
N ASP A 106 6.72 -0.60 -28.40
CA ASP A 106 6.92 -1.38 -29.63
C ASP A 106 6.05 -2.64 -29.59
N LYS A 107 5.28 -2.83 -30.66
CA LYS A 107 4.35 -3.97 -30.82
C LYS A 107 5.07 -5.29 -31.06
N ASN A 108 6.31 -5.23 -31.57
CA ASN A 108 7.13 -6.40 -31.87
C ASN A 108 8.04 -6.78 -30.69
N ALA A 109 8.22 -5.88 -29.72
CA ALA A 109 9.00 -6.08 -28.52
C ALA A 109 8.19 -6.74 -27.39
N SER A 110 8.91 -7.20 -26.36
CA SER A 110 8.34 -7.53 -25.06
C SER A 110 8.37 -6.28 -24.18
N ASN A 111 7.19 -5.78 -23.81
CA ASN A 111 7.00 -4.59 -23.00
C ASN A 111 6.86 -5.00 -21.53
N ILE A 112 7.89 -4.73 -20.74
CA ILE A 112 7.97 -5.17 -19.34
C ILE A 112 7.86 -3.97 -18.42
N ILE A 113 6.91 -4.01 -17.50
CA ILE A 113 6.69 -2.94 -16.54
C ILE A 113 7.33 -3.34 -15.20
N ALA A 114 8.29 -2.55 -14.73
CA ALA A 114 8.81 -2.62 -13.37
C ALA A 114 7.71 -2.21 -12.39
N PHE A 115 7.08 -3.22 -11.80
CA PHE A 115 5.85 -3.08 -11.04
C PHE A 115 6.13 -3.23 -9.55
N SER A 116 5.55 -2.34 -8.73
CA SER A 116 5.64 -2.42 -7.27
C SER A 116 4.30 -2.58 -6.57
N GLY A 117 3.18 -2.40 -7.29
CA GLY A 117 1.84 -2.29 -6.70
C GLY A 117 1.52 -0.92 -6.10
N GLY A 118 2.45 0.04 -6.12
CA GLY A 118 2.17 1.44 -5.81
C GLY A 118 1.46 2.15 -6.96
N VAL A 119 0.73 3.23 -6.67
CA VAL A 119 -0.14 3.94 -7.63
C VAL A 119 0.59 4.32 -8.93
N ASP A 120 1.84 4.79 -8.86
CA ASP A 120 2.60 5.21 -10.05
C ASP A 120 2.87 4.03 -10.99
N SER A 121 3.45 2.95 -10.47
CA SER A 121 3.70 1.74 -11.26
C SER A 121 2.42 1.07 -11.75
N SER A 122 1.31 1.25 -11.02
CA SER A 122 0.00 0.72 -11.38
C SER A 122 -0.63 1.49 -12.53
N LEU A 123 -0.52 2.83 -12.51
CA LEU A 123 -0.96 3.65 -13.63
C LEU A 123 -0.11 3.38 -14.86
N ALA A 124 1.21 3.30 -14.73
CA ALA A 124 2.09 2.94 -15.85
C ALA A 124 1.73 1.57 -16.45
N ALA A 125 1.50 0.54 -15.61
CA ALA A 125 1.06 -0.77 -16.05
C ALA A 125 -0.28 -0.73 -16.80
N ALA A 126 -1.27 -0.01 -16.27
CA ALA A 126 -2.58 0.14 -16.90
C ALA A 126 -2.51 0.84 -18.26
N LEU A 127 -1.72 1.93 -18.36
CA LEU A 127 -1.52 2.65 -19.61
C LEU A 127 -0.82 1.78 -20.66
N VAL A 128 0.29 1.12 -20.29
CA VAL A 128 1.04 0.27 -21.22
C VAL A 128 0.17 -0.88 -21.73
N HIS A 129 -0.56 -1.54 -20.82
CA HIS A 129 -1.48 -2.62 -21.16
C HIS A 129 -2.57 -2.14 -22.12
N ARG A 130 -3.26 -1.05 -21.81
CA ARG A 130 -4.37 -0.53 -22.62
C ARG A 130 -3.93 0.03 -23.97
N SER A 131 -2.78 0.71 -24.04
CA SER A 131 -2.22 1.21 -25.29
C SER A 131 -1.78 0.07 -26.21
N PHE A 132 -1.25 -1.03 -25.66
CA PHE A 132 -0.93 -2.22 -26.44
C PHE A 132 -2.19 -2.93 -26.97
N GLN A 133 -3.22 -3.11 -26.12
CA GLN A 133 -4.49 -3.73 -26.52
C GLN A 133 -5.18 -2.96 -27.66
N SER A 134 -5.25 -1.63 -27.55
CA SER A 134 -5.85 -0.78 -28.60
C SER A 134 -5.08 -0.83 -29.92
N SER A 135 -3.80 -1.20 -29.86
CA SER A 135 -2.87 -1.15 -30.98
C SER A 135 -2.70 -2.48 -31.72
N SER A 136 -3.22 -3.59 -31.19
CA SER A 136 -3.02 -4.93 -31.72
C SER A 136 -4.36 -5.65 -31.91
N SER A 137 -4.71 -5.98 -33.16
CA SER A 137 -5.91 -6.76 -33.50
C SER A 137 -5.83 -8.22 -33.04
N THR A 138 -4.64 -8.69 -32.67
CA THR A 138 -4.42 -10.02 -32.07
C THR A 138 -3.76 -9.82 -30.71
N LEU A 139 -4.47 -10.20 -29.64
CA LEU A 139 -3.90 -10.25 -28.29
C LEU A 139 -2.85 -11.37 -28.28
N LYS A 140 -1.59 -11.04 -28.58
CA LYS A 140 -0.49 -12.00 -28.40
C LYS A 140 -0.12 -11.98 -26.93
N THR A 141 -0.58 -12.99 -26.19
CA THR A 141 -0.16 -13.28 -24.82
C THR A 141 1.37 -13.23 -24.72
N GLY A 142 1.89 -12.55 -23.69
CA GLY A 142 3.35 -12.46 -23.43
C GLY A 142 4.07 -11.21 -23.95
N HIS A 143 3.41 -10.33 -24.71
CA HIS A 143 4.04 -9.08 -25.20
C HIS A 143 3.98 -7.91 -24.21
N VAL A 144 3.12 -7.98 -23.20
CA VAL A 144 3.03 -7.00 -22.11
C VAL A 144 2.95 -7.74 -20.79
N LYS A 145 3.84 -7.41 -19.85
CA LYS A 145 3.87 -8.07 -18.55
C LYS A 145 4.32 -7.11 -17.45
N ALA A 146 3.65 -7.17 -16.30
CA ALA A 146 4.14 -6.56 -15.07
C ALA A 146 5.11 -7.52 -14.38
N VAL A 147 6.27 -7.03 -13.96
CA VAL A 147 7.25 -7.83 -13.21
C VAL A 147 7.50 -7.18 -11.85
N LEU A 148 7.27 -7.95 -10.80
CA LEU A 148 7.50 -7.56 -9.41
C LEU A 148 8.78 -8.20 -8.90
N GLY A 149 9.73 -7.38 -8.46
CA GLY A 149 10.93 -7.86 -7.79
C GLY A 149 10.62 -8.36 -6.37
N VAL A 150 10.97 -9.61 -6.07
CA VAL A 150 10.75 -10.24 -4.78
C VAL A 150 12.08 -10.40 -4.05
N SER A 151 12.19 -9.74 -2.88
CA SER A 151 13.31 -9.86 -1.95
C SER A 151 12.85 -9.57 -0.53
N ALA A 152 13.76 -9.69 0.44
CA ALA A 152 13.50 -9.33 1.84
C ALA A 152 13.04 -7.87 2.03
N SER A 153 13.23 -7.01 1.02
CA SER A 153 12.89 -5.59 1.06
C SER A 153 11.44 -5.29 0.67
N LEU A 154 10.72 -6.30 0.15
CA LEU A 154 9.32 -6.22 -0.23
C LEU A 154 8.44 -6.74 0.92
N PRO A 155 7.58 -5.90 1.55
CA PRO A 155 6.64 -6.37 2.56
C PRO A 155 5.57 -7.31 1.97
N ASP A 156 5.11 -8.28 2.76
CA ASP A 156 4.05 -9.23 2.35
C ASP A 156 2.72 -8.53 2.01
N ARG A 157 2.37 -7.46 2.74
CA ARG A 157 1.21 -6.62 2.42
C ARG A 157 1.35 -5.99 1.04
N GLN A 158 2.55 -5.52 0.68
CA GLN A 158 2.82 -4.92 -0.63
C GLN A 158 2.79 -5.97 -1.75
N LEU A 159 3.30 -7.18 -1.51
CA LEU A 159 3.19 -8.30 -2.45
C LEU A 159 1.73 -8.65 -2.73
N SER A 160 0.91 -8.74 -1.67
CA SER A 160 -0.52 -9.01 -1.78
C SER A 160 -1.26 -7.90 -2.54
N LEU A 161 -0.95 -6.64 -2.24
CA LEU A 161 -1.48 -5.47 -2.95
C LEU A 161 -1.12 -5.50 -4.44
N ALA A 162 0.14 -5.76 -4.77
CA ALA A 162 0.62 -5.82 -6.14
C ALA A 162 -0.14 -6.89 -6.96
N ARG A 163 -0.30 -8.10 -6.41
CA ARG A 163 -1.11 -9.16 -7.03
C ARG A 163 -2.55 -8.71 -7.30
N ASN A 164 -3.20 -8.11 -6.31
CA ASN A 164 -4.58 -7.63 -6.43
C ASN A 164 -4.73 -6.52 -7.49
N VAL A 165 -3.81 -5.57 -7.52
CA VAL A 165 -3.82 -4.47 -8.49
C VAL A 165 -3.56 -4.98 -9.91
N ALA A 166 -2.58 -5.88 -10.09
CA ALA A 166 -2.32 -6.49 -11.39
C ALA A 166 -3.54 -7.25 -11.93
N ALA A 167 -4.20 -8.03 -11.07
CA ALA A 167 -5.45 -8.70 -11.41
C ALA A 167 -6.57 -7.72 -11.78
N SER A 168 -6.69 -6.59 -11.06
CA SER A 168 -7.65 -5.53 -11.38
C SER A 168 -7.38 -4.85 -12.71
N ILE A 169 -6.11 -4.77 -13.14
CA ILE A 169 -5.72 -4.22 -14.44
C ILE A 169 -5.96 -5.25 -15.57
N GLY A 170 -5.94 -6.54 -15.24
CA GLY A 170 -5.98 -7.64 -16.22
C GLY A 170 -4.62 -7.91 -16.87
N ILE A 171 -3.52 -7.45 -16.25
CA ILE A 171 -2.16 -7.64 -16.75
C ILE A 171 -1.52 -8.88 -16.12
N ASP A 172 -0.78 -9.64 -16.93
CA ASP A 172 0.04 -10.75 -16.44
C ASP A 172 1.10 -10.24 -15.47
N LEU A 173 1.14 -10.84 -14.28
CA LEU A 173 2.14 -10.55 -13.26
C LEU A 173 3.14 -11.71 -13.16
N GLU A 174 4.42 -11.39 -13.24
CA GLU A 174 5.50 -12.33 -12.93
C GLU A 174 6.32 -11.83 -11.74
N GLU A 175 6.56 -12.73 -10.79
CA GLU A 175 7.39 -12.48 -9.62
C GLU A 175 8.81 -12.94 -9.92
N ALA A 176 9.77 -12.01 -9.83
CA ALA A 176 11.17 -12.27 -10.11
C ALA A 176 11.99 -12.07 -8.85
N ALA A 177 12.68 -13.12 -8.39
CA ALA A 177 13.62 -12.98 -7.29
C ALA A 177 14.76 -12.02 -7.67
N THR A 178 15.08 -11.08 -6.77
CA THR A 178 16.21 -10.16 -6.93
C THR A 178 17.33 -10.51 -5.94
N THR A 179 18.55 -10.08 -6.24
CA THR A 179 19.78 -10.52 -5.55
C THR A 179 20.53 -9.40 -4.83
N GLU A 180 19.91 -8.23 -4.65
CA GLU A 180 20.56 -7.08 -4.01
C GLU A 180 21.03 -7.37 -2.58
N GLY A 181 20.38 -8.30 -1.87
CA GLY A 181 20.80 -8.72 -0.53
C GLY A 181 22.13 -9.47 -0.49
N MET A 182 22.70 -9.85 -1.65
CA MET A 182 24.04 -10.43 -1.76
C MET A 182 25.12 -9.38 -2.07
N ASP A 183 24.72 -8.13 -2.35
CA ASP A 183 25.64 -7.03 -2.63
C ASP A 183 26.01 -6.30 -1.33
N THR A 184 27.31 -6.21 -1.03
CA THR A 184 27.81 -5.57 0.19
C THR A 184 27.45 -4.08 0.24
N THR A 185 27.47 -3.38 -0.90
CA THR A 185 27.07 -1.96 -1.01
C THR A 185 25.61 -1.75 -0.62
N TYR A 186 24.75 -2.72 -0.95
CA TYR A 186 23.35 -2.70 -0.56
C TYR A 186 23.18 -2.89 0.96
N VAL A 187 23.87 -3.91 1.49
CA VAL A 187 23.79 -4.34 2.90
C VAL A 187 24.38 -3.29 3.85
N GLU A 188 25.55 -2.72 3.54
CA GLU A 188 26.24 -1.74 4.41
C GLU A 188 25.45 -0.44 4.62
N ASN A 189 24.57 -0.08 3.68
CA ASN A 189 23.72 1.10 3.77
C ASN A 189 24.47 2.45 3.90
N ASN A 190 25.47 2.63 3.05
CA ASN A 190 26.29 3.84 2.96
C ASN A 190 25.79 4.84 1.88
N GLY A 191 24.47 4.96 1.70
CA GLY A 191 23.84 6.00 0.86
C GLY A 191 23.68 5.68 -0.64
N GLN A 192 24.32 4.64 -1.18
CA GLN A 192 24.23 4.28 -2.61
C GLN A 192 23.21 3.18 -2.93
N ALA A 193 22.63 2.56 -1.92
CA ALA A 193 21.95 1.30 -2.12
C ALA A 193 20.60 1.37 -2.87
N CYS A 194 19.97 2.54 -3.00
CA CYS A 194 18.81 2.69 -3.90
C CYS A 194 19.21 2.45 -5.36
N LEU A 195 20.41 2.90 -5.76
CA LEU A 195 20.96 2.64 -7.09
C LEU A 195 21.20 1.14 -7.27
N VAL A 196 21.91 0.51 -6.33
CA VAL A 196 22.19 -0.94 -6.34
C VAL A 196 20.89 -1.76 -6.43
N CYS A 197 19.92 -1.46 -5.56
CA CYS A 197 18.62 -2.12 -5.55
C CYS A 197 17.93 -2.05 -6.92
N LYS A 198 17.90 -0.87 -7.55
CA LYS A 198 17.28 -0.68 -8.86
C LYS A 198 18.05 -1.38 -9.99
N SER A 199 19.38 -1.39 -9.94
CA SER A 199 20.21 -2.13 -10.91
C SER A 199 19.93 -3.63 -10.86
N HIS A 200 19.85 -4.22 -9.65
CA HIS A 200 19.49 -5.63 -9.49
C HIS A 200 18.06 -5.93 -9.96
N LEU A 201 17.11 -5.02 -9.71
CA LEU A 201 15.74 -5.14 -10.21
C LEU A 201 15.73 -5.19 -11.74
N TYR A 202 16.32 -4.21 -12.44
CA TYR A 202 16.29 -4.18 -13.90
C TYR A 202 17.04 -5.36 -14.53
N ALA A 203 18.15 -5.81 -13.92
CA ALA A 203 18.84 -7.02 -14.34
C ALA A 203 17.95 -8.29 -14.20
N ALA A 204 17.18 -8.40 -13.11
CA ALA A 204 16.24 -9.51 -12.94
C ALA A 204 15.09 -9.47 -13.97
N LEU A 205 14.60 -8.27 -14.30
CA LEU A 205 13.59 -8.05 -15.33
C LEU A 205 14.07 -8.45 -16.73
N GLU A 206 15.31 -8.12 -17.09
CA GLU A 206 15.90 -8.60 -18.34
C GLU A 206 16.09 -10.13 -18.35
N ALA A 207 16.40 -10.73 -17.20
CA ALA A 207 16.57 -12.18 -17.12
C ALA A 207 15.23 -12.92 -17.33
N VAL A 208 14.12 -12.35 -16.85
CA VAL A 208 12.77 -12.87 -17.10
C VAL A 208 12.48 -13.01 -18.59
N THR A 209 12.78 -11.99 -19.38
CA THR A 209 12.51 -12.00 -20.83
C THR A 209 13.45 -12.91 -21.60
N LYS A 210 14.75 -12.95 -21.21
CA LYS A 210 15.72 -13.88 -21.80
C LYS A 210 15.30 -15.34 -21.62
N ARG A 211 14.72 -15.71 -20.46
CA ARG A 211 14.22 -17.08 -20.23
C ARG A 211 13.00 -17.41 -21.09
N ALA A 212 12.06 -16.47 -21.26
CA ALA A 212 10.86 -16.68 -22.08
C ALA A 212 11.19 -16.95 -23.55
N ALA A 213 12.22 -16.28 -24.10
CA ALA A 213 12.66 -16.47 -25.48
C ALA A 213 13.23 -17.89 -25.75
N VAL A 214 13.80 -18.55 -24.74
CA VAL A 214 14.43 -19.88 -24.89
C VAL A 214 13.40 -21.01 -25.02
N VAL A 215 12.16 -20.82 -24.54
CA VAL A 215 11.17 -21.91 -24.38
C VAL A 215 10.25 -22.08 -25.59
N GLY A 216 10.34 -21.26 -26.65
CA GLY A 216 9.51 -21.50 -27.84
C GLY A 216 9.44 -20.42 -28.91
N GLU A 217 10.20 -19.33 -28.80
CA GLU A 217 10.17 -18.24 -29.78
C GLU A 217 11.54 -18.04 -30.41
N THR A 218 11.67 -18.43 -31.68
CA THR A 218 12.91 -18.49 -32.47
C THR A 218 13.50 -17.13 -32.86
N SER A 219 13.24 -16.07 -32.11
CA SER A 219 13.80 -14.74 -32.38
C SER A 219 14.02 -14.00 -31.07
N LYS A 220 15.24 -13.48 -30.86
CA LYS A 220 15.53 -12.51 -29.79
C LYS A 220 14.57 -11.33 -29.95
N LYS A 221 13.47 -11.32 -29.20
CA LYS A 221 12.57 -10.16 -29.12
C LYS A 221 13.29 -9.07 -28.32
N GLU A 222 13.26 -7.85 -28.85
CA GLU A 222 13.71 -6.67 -28.10
C GLU A 222 12.89 -6.54 -26.81
N VAL A 223 13.51 -6.04 -25.75
CA VAL A 223 12.89 -5.85 -24.44
C VAL A 223 12.82 -4.36 -24.19
N ILE A 224 11.62 -3.84 -23.97
CA ILE A 224 11.41 -2.46 -23.56
C ILE A 224 10.96 -2.46 -22.12
N LEU A 225 11.74 -1.82 -21.26
CA LEU A 225 11.41 -1.66 -19.85
C LEU A 225 10.61 -0.37 -19.64
N PHE A 226 9.59 -0.45 -18.79
CA PHE A 226 8.79 0.69 -18.34
C PHE A 226 8.83 0.83 -16.83
N ASN A 227 8.69 2.04 -16.30
CA ASN A 227 8.50 2.29 -14.88
C ASN A 227 7.42 3.38 -14.63
N GLY A 228 7.18 3.67 -13.35
CA GLY A 228 6.24 4.72 -12.92
C GLY A 228 6.90 6.06 -12.56
N THR A 229 8.07 6.41 -13.09
CA THR A 229 8.69 7.72 -12.79
C THR A 229 7.78 8.85 -13.28
N ASN A 230 7.50 9.81 -12.40
CA ASN A 230 6.67 10.99 -12.68
C ASN A 230 7.50 12.29 -12.66
N ALA A 231 6.86 13.43 -12.96
CA ALA A 231 7.55 14.72 -13.04
C ALA A 231 8.15 15.13 -11.69
N ASP A 232 7.47 14.85 -10.58
CA ASP A 232 7.94 15.24 -9.24
C ASP A 232 9.22 14.48 -8.87
N ASP A 233 9.36 13.23 -9.31
CA ASP A 233 10.58 12.42 -9.12
C ASP A 233 11.80 13.02 -9.83
N THR A 234 11.62 13.60 -11.02
CA THR A 234 12.74 14.19 -11.80
C THR A 234 13.33 15.44 -11.18
N ASN A 235 12.54 16.12 -10.34
CA ASN A 235 12.96 17.31 -9.62
C ASN A 235 13.58 16.98 -8.25
N ASP A 236 13.58 15.71 -7.83
CA ASP A 236 14.14 15.26 -6.55
C ASP A 236 15.57 14.70 -6.72
N PRO A 237 16.61 15.43 -6.28
CA PRO A 237 18.00 15.01 -6.43
C PRO A 237 18.35 13.76 -5.59
N THR A 238 17.48 13.33 -4.68
CA THR A 238 17.68 12.11 -3.87
C THR A 238 17.28 10.83 -4.59
N ARG A 239 16.65 10.93 -5.77
CA ARG A 239 16.17 9.79 -6.58
C ARG A 239 17.29 9.15 -7.41
N LEU A 240 18.32 8.61 -6.75
CA LEU A 240 19.44 7.91 -7.40
C LEU A 240 19.00 6.72 -8.27
N GLY A 241 17.80 6.19 -8.06
CA GLY A 241 17.22 5.13 -8.90
C GLY A 241 16.96 5.54 -10.36
N LEU A 242 16.94 6.83 -10.68
CA LEU A 242 16.84 7.33 -12.06
C LEU A 242 18.10 7.02 -12.87
N ILE A 243 19.28 7.04 -12.24
CA ILE A 243 20.54 6.65 -12.90
C ILE A 243 20.46 5.20 -13.39
N ALA A 244 19.90 4.28 -12.59
CA ALA A 244 19.66 2.91 -13.03
C ALA A 244 18.62 2.85 -14.17
N ALA A 245 17.59 3.69 -14.15
CA ALA A 245 16.60 3.71 -15.23
C ALA A 245 17.26 4.10 -16.56
N ASP A 246 18.13 5.11 -16.55
CA ASP A 246 18.87 5.56 -17.73
C ASP A 246 19.84 4.48 -18.25
N ASN A 247 20.58 3.84 -17.35
CA ASN A 247 21.52 2.76 -17.69
C ASN A 247 20.85 1.58 -18.41
N PHE A 248 19.57 1.32 -18.11
CA PHE A 248 18.77 0.25 -18.69
C PHE A 248 17.78 0.76 -19.76
N SER A 249 17.90 2.04 -20.19
CA SER A 249 17.01 2.66 -21.20
C SER A 249 15.51 2.50 -20.88
N VAL A 250 15.16 2.61 -19.60
CA VAL A 250 13.78 2.43 -19.11
C VAL A 250 12.91 3.63 -19.52
N ARG A 251 11.77 3.36 -20.13
CA ARG A 251 10.80 4.38 -20.56
C ARG A 251 9.82 4.70 -19.43
N SER A 252 9.45 5.96 -19.29
CA SER A 252 8.63 6.45 -18.17
C SER A 252 7.37 7.13 -18.69
N PRO A 253 6.23 6.45 -18.83
CA PRO A 253 5.01 7.05 -19.40
C PRO A 253 4.44 8.23 -18.62
N LEU A 254 4.82 8.38 -17.34
CA LEU A 254 4.30 9.39 -16.44
C LEU A 254 5.25 10.60 -16.28
N ILE A 255 6.36 10.64 -17.03
CA ILE A 255 7.48 11.57 -16.81
C ILE A 255 7.07 13.06 -16.85
N ASN A 256 5.99 13.38 -17.54
CA ASN A 256 5.52 14.75 -17.74
C ASN A 256 4.31 15.14 -16.87
N ILE A 257 3.91 14.30 -15.91
CA ILE A 257 2.77 14.57 -15.03
C ILE A 257 3.16 14.56 -13.56
N SER A 258 2.50 15.41 -12.79
CA SER A 258 2.66 15.51 -11.33
C SER A 258 2.05 14.32 -10.58
N LYS A 259 2.40 14.17 -9.29
CA LYS A 259 1.83 13.13 -8.45
C LYS A 259 0.31 13.25 -8.28
N ASP A 260 -0.22 14.47 -8.26
CA ASP A 260 -1.69 14.71 -8.20
C ASP A 260 -2.37 14.20 -9.47
N GLU A 261 -1.81 14.54 -10.64
CA GLU A 261 -2.29 14.04 -11.93
C GLU A 261 -2.26 12.52 -12.01
N VAL A 262 -1.22 11.87 -11.47
CA VAL A 262 -1.17 10.40 -11.36
C VAL A 262 -2.36 9.87 -10.55
N ARG A 263 -2.66 10.45 -9.39
CA ARG A 263 -3.80 10.02 -8.55
C ARG A 263 -5.14 10.25 -9.25
N ARG A 264 -5.31 11.39 -9.92
CA ARG A 264 -6.53 11.69 -10.70
C ARG A 264 -6.73 10.71 -11.85
N ALA A 265 -5.68 10.45 -12.63
CA ALA A 265 -5.72 9.48 -13.73
C ALA A 265 -5.96 8.05 -13.23
N ALA A 266 -5.28 7.62 -12.16
CA ALA A 266 -5.48 6.32 -11.53
C ALA A 266 -6.92 6.14 -11.05
N ARG A 267 -7.50 7.18 -10.43
CA ARG A 267 -8.90 7.18 -9.99
C ARG A 267 -9.85 7.13 -11.18
N HIS A 268 -9.57 7.86 -12.25
CA HIS A 268 -10.39 7.84 -13.48
C HIS A 268 -10.37 6.46 -14.14
N LEU A 269 -9.21 5.79 -14.16
CA LEU A 269 -9.05 4.40 -14.60
C LEU A 269 -9.55 3.36 -13.58
N SER A 270 -10.16 3.79 -12.47
CA SER A 270 -10.71 2.93 -11.41
C SER A 270 -9.70 1.97 -10.77
N LEU A 271 -8.43 2.38 -10.68
CA LEU A 271 -7.41 1.59 -9.98
C LEU A 271 -7.73 1.54 -8.47
N PRO A 272 -7.71 0.36 -7.83
CA PRO A 272 -8.17 0.20 -6.45
C PRO A 272 -7.26 0.88 -5.42
N ASN A 273 -6.01 1.16 -5.79
CA ASN A 273 -4.98 1.77 -4.95
C ASN A 273 -4.76 3.27 -5.24
N TRP A 274 -5.69 3.94 -5.93
CA TRP A 274 -5.50 5.32 -6.40
C TRP A 274 -5.18 6.33 -5.26
N ASP A 275 -5.69 6.08 -4.06
CA ASP A 275 -5.48 6.93 -2.87
C ASP A 275 -4.48 6.33 -1.86
N TYR A 276 -3.88 5.18 -2.16
CA TYR A 276 -3.02 4.53 -1.18
C TYR A 276 -1.78 5.36 -0.89
N ALA A 277 -1.35 5.34 0.37
CA ALA A 277 -0.14 5.99 0.82
C ALA A 277 1.08 5.46 0.06
N ALA A 278 2.08 6.31 -0.13
CA ALA A 278 3.30 5.88 -0.79
C ALA A 278 4.04 4.87 0.10
N SER A 279 4.28 3.67 -0.42
CA SER A 279 5.01 2.61 0.29
C SER A 279 6.34 2.31 -0.41
N PRO A 280 7.43 3.05 -0.09
CA PRO A 280 8.78 2.67 -0.51
C PRO A 280 9.18 1.30 0.08
N CYS A 281 10.27 0.71 -0.43
CA CYS A 281 10.81 -0.53 0.12
C CYS A 281 11.15 -0.45 1.63
N LEU A 282 11.16 -1.60 2.31
CA LEU A 282 11.46 -1.70 3.75
C LEU A 282 12.83 -1.13 4.12
N ARG A 283 13.76 -1.19 3.18
CA ARG A 283 15.10 -0.64 3.35
C ARG A 283 15.12 0.83 3.74
N SER A 284 14.17 1.63 3.27
CA SER A 284 14.10 3.06 3.59
C SER A 284 13.78 3.35 5.07
N ARG A 285 13.51 2.31 5.87
CA ARG A 285 13.28 2.41 7.31
C ARG A 285 14.57 2.29 8.11
N LEU A 286 15.66 1.85 7.49
CA LEU A 286 16.95 1.70 8.15
C LEU A 286 17.70 3.03 8.07
N ALA A 287 18.10 3.57 9.22
CA ALA A 287 18.98 4.73 9.27
C ALA A 287 20.33 4.41 8.59
N LEU A 288 21.03 5.44 8.10
CA LEU A 288 22.36 5.26 7.51
C LEU A 288 23.30 4.53 8.49
N GLY A 289 24.07 3.57 7.97
CA GLY A 289 24.93 2.70 8.76
C GLY A 289 24.22 1.56 9.50
N VAL A 290 22.88 1.49 9.49
CA VAL A 290 22.15 0.28 9.92
C VAL A 290 22.10 -0.69 8.74
N GLU A 291 22.68 -1.88 8.93
CA GLU A 291 22.79 -2.90 7.89
C GLU A 291 21.43 -3.37 7.37
N ALA A 292 21.29 -3.54 6.05
CA ALA A 292 20.08 -4.03 5.40
C ALA A 292 20.01 -5.56 5.31
N THR A 293 20.19 -6.25 6.44
CA THR A 293 20.07 -7.71 6.52
C THR A 293 18.62 -8.17 6.38
N THR A 294 18.41 -9.41 5.94
CA THR A 294 17.06 -10.03 5.89
C THR A 294 16.35 -9.95 7.24
N LYS A 295 17.08 -10.17 8.34
CA LYS A 295 16.54 -10.10 9.70
C LYS A 295 16.07 -8.68 10.05
N HIS A 296 16.86 -7.65 9.73
CA HIS A 296 16.46 -6.26 10.00
C HIS A 296 15.23 -5.84 9.17
N LEU A 297 15.17 -6.24 7.90
CA LEU A 297 14.03 -5.92 7.03
C LEU A 297 12.75 -6.63 7.49
N GLN A 298 12.85 -7.91 7.88
CA GLN A 298 11.73 -8.66 8.46
C GLN A 298 11.27 -8.05 9.79
N ALA A 299 12.20 -7.66 10.67
CA ALA A 299 11.89 -7.00 11.93
C ALA A 299 11.10 -5.71 11.73
N VAL A 300 11.52 -4.88 10.77
CA VAL A 300 10.80 -3.65 10.40
C VAL A 300 9.40 -3.96 9.86
N SER A 301 9.28 -4.93 8.95
CA SER A 301 7.98 -5.30 8.36
C SER A 301 6.99 -5.75 9.44
N LEU A 302 7.42 -6.65 10.33
CA LEU A 302 6.61 -7.18 11.41
C LEU A 302 6.22 -6.09 12.43
N ALA A 303 7.10 -5.12 12.67
CA ALA A 303 6.80 -3.99 13.52
C ALA A 303 5.79 -3.04 12.87
N GLU A 304 5.90 -2.76 11.56
CA GLU A 304 4.89 -1.97 10.83
C GLU A 304 3.51 -2.63 10.87
N ASP A 305 3.44 -3.94 10.66
CA ASP A 305 2.17 -4.68 10.74
C ASP A 305 1.53 -4.54 12.13
N ARG A 306 2.32 -4.70 13.20
CA ARG A 306 1.83 -4.57 14.57
C ARG A 306 1.32 -3.15 14.86
N VAL A 307 2.01 -2.11 14.36
CA VAL A 307 1.55 -0.73 14.54
C VAL A 307 0.25 -0.46 13.78
N ARG A 308 0.11 -0.95 12.53
CA ARG A 308 -1.16 -0.80 11.78
C ARG A 308 -2.32 -1.40 12.54
N ASP A 309 -2.11 -2.59 13.11
CA ASP A 309 -3.15 -3.31 13.83
C ASP A 309 -3.54 -2.58 15.14
N VAL A 310 -2.56 -2.13 15.93
CA VAL A 310 -2.82 -1.44 17.21
C VAL A 310 -3.44 -0.06 17.00
N LEU A 311 -2.96 0.71 16.02
CA LEU A 311 -3.44 2.06 15.74
C LEU A 311 -4.61 2.09 14.74
N CYS A 312 -5.08 0.92 14.28
CA CYS A 312 -6.15 0.75 13.29
C CYS A 312 -5.94 1.60 12.03
N LEU A 313 -4.74 1.57 11.47
CA LEU A 313 -4.38 2.37 10.29
C LEU A 313 -4.83 1.70 9.00
N ASP A 314 -5.51 2.45 8.13
CA ASP A 314 -5.83 2.01 6.78
C ASP A 314 -4.67 2.28 5.78
N GLU A 315 -4.85 1.83 4.53
CA GLU A 315 -3.85 1.93 3.46
C GLU A 315 -3.63 3.36 2.94
N THR A 316 -4.49 4.32 3.32
CA THR A 316 -4.34 5.75 2.96
C THR A 316 -3.44 6.51 3.95
N MET A 317 -3.07 5.86 5.06
CA MET A 317 -2.20 6.43 6.10
C MET A 317 -0.75 6.03 5.85
N ASN A 318 0.14 7.01 5.78
CA ASN A 318 1.57 6.73 5.82
C ASN A 318 1.94 6.22 7.21
N LEU A 319 2.63 5.09 7.22
CA LEU A 319 3.25 4.49 8.39
C LEU A 319 4.68 4.09 8.05
N ARG A 320 5.61 4.36 8.97
CA ARG A 320 6.94 3.73 8.98
C ARG A 320 7.31 3.31 10.39
N VAL A 321 7.96 2.16 10.53
CA VAL A 321 8.73 1.85 11.73
C VAL A 321 10.20 1.88 11.37
N ARG A 322 10.91 2.93 11.76
CA ARG A 322 12.34 3.06 11.48
C ARG A 322 13.18 2.33 12.50
N MET A 323 14.26 1.72 12.03
CA MET A 323 15.36 1.25 12.86
C MET A 323 16.47 2.30 12.82
N LEU A 324 16.62 3.03 13.92
CA LEU A 324 17.66 4.06 14.07
C LEU A 324 18.96 3.43 14.59
N ALA A 325 20.03 4.25 14.64
CA ALA A 325 21.28 3.87 15.29
C ALA A 325 21.02 3.36 16.73
N GLY A 326 21.77 2.34 17.15
CA GLY A 326 21.48 1.63 18.41
C GLY A 326 20.23 0.74 18.36
N LYS A 327 19.73 0.42 17.16
CA LYS A 327 18.54 -0.40 16.91
C LYS A 327 17.30 0.08 17.68
N LYS A 328 17.12 1.40 17.79
CA LYS A 328 15.91 2.02 18.36
C LYS A 328 14.77 1.98 17.34
N ALA A 329 13.59 1.58 17.77
CA ALA A 329 12.37 1.66 16.97
C ALA A 329 11.82 3.10 17.00
N MET A 330 11.48 3.65 15.84
CA MET A 330 10.82 4.95 15.73
C MET A 330 9.61 4.83 14.82
N VAL A 331 8.42 4.92 15.41
CA VAL A 331 7.14 4.88 14.71
C VAL A 331 6.84 6.27 14.14
N GLU A 332 6.54 6.32 12.85
CA GLU A 332 6.17 7.52 12.12
C GLU A 332 4.79 7.34 11.49
N VAL A 333 3.81 8.14 11.89
CA VAL A 333 2.42 8.10 11.38
C VAL A 333 2.01 9.48 10.88
N ASP A 334 1.19 9.53 9.84
CA ASP A 334 0.66 10.79 9.31
C ASP A 334 0.10 11.73 10.39
N GLN A 335 0.35 13.03 10.22
CA GLN A 335 -0.12 14.07 11.15
C GLN A 335 -1.63 14.02 11.40
N LYS A 336 -2.42 13.74 10.35
CA LYS A 336 -3.88 13.57 10.43
C LYS A 336 -4.36 12.54 11.46
N TRP A 337 -3.52 11.55 11.82
CA TRP A 337 -3.87 10.60 12.87
C TRP A 337 -3.87 11.25 14.26
N PHE A 338 -2.98 12.22 14.48
CA PHE A 338 -2.85 12.93 15.76
C PHE A 338 -3.89 14.05 15.94
N GLU A 339 -4.47 14.53 14.85
CA GLU A 339 -5.43 15.66 14.81
C GLU A 339 -6.87 15.25 15.14
N ILE A 340 -7.14 13.98 15.46
CA ILE A 340 -8.50 13.51 15.73
C ILE A 340 -8.99 14.07 17.07
N GLU A 341 -10.11 14.81 17.02
CA GLU A 341 -10.65 15.80 17.99
C GLU A 341 -10.97 15.32 19.41
N ASP A 342 -10.50 14.16 19.85
CA ASP A 342 -10.76 13.62 21.20
C ASP A 342 -9.46 13.23 21.94
N SER A 343 -8.39 14.02 21.77
CA SER A 343 -7.06 13.73 22.34
C SER A 343 -6.93 14.00 23.84
N GLY A 344 -8.03 14.17 24.57
CA GLY A 344 -7.99 14.50 25.99
C GLY A 344 -7.05 15.68 26.30
N PRO A 345 -6.51 15.78 27.53
CA PRO A 345 -5.53 16.81 27.90
C PRO A 345 -4.07 16.44 27.54
N THR A 346 -3.82 15.23 27.04
CA THR A 346 -2.48 14.69 26.78
C THR A 346 -2.03 14.95 25.34
N ASP A 347 -0.71 15.01 25.14
CA ASP A 347 -0.15 15.14 23.80
C ASP A 347 -0.51 13.89 22.97
N PRO A 348 -1.14 14.03 21.78
CA PRO A 348 -1.53 12.92 20.92
C PRO A 348 -0.39 11.93 20.59
N ILE A 349 0.86 12.40 20.59
CA ILE A 349 2.04 11.55 20.37
C ILE A 349 2.27 10.66 21.60
N ILE A 350 2.15 11.22 22.80
CA ILE A 350 2.26 10.49 24.07
C ILE A 350 1.15 9.43 24.14
N ASP A 351 -0.08 9.77 23.73
CA ASP A 351 -1.19 8.82 23.71
C ASP A 351 -0.91 7.63 22.77
N ALA A 352 -0.34 7.89 21.58
CA ALA A 352 0.05 6.83 20.65
C ALA A 352 1.11 5.91 21.26
N GLU A 353 2.10 6.48 21.92
CA GLU A 353 3.17 5.74 22.59
C GLU A 353 2.62 4.89 23.75
N ILE A 354 1.74 5.46 24.59
CA ILE A 354 1.05 4.74 25.66
C ILE A 354 0.22 3.59 25.09
N LEU A 355 -0.54 3.85 24.02
CA LEU A 355 -1.38 2.84 23.38
C LEU A 355 -0.54 1.67 22.86
N LEU A 356 0.56 1.94 22.15
CA LEU A 356 1.48 0.91 21.67
C LEU A 356 2.11 0.11 22.82
N LYS A 357 2.58 0.80 23.88
CA LYS A 357 3.17 0.14 25.06
C LYS A 357 2.16 -0.72 25.80
N SER A 358 0.94 -0.24 26.00
CA SER A 358 -0.13 -1.02 26.64
C SER A 358 -0.50 -2.29 25.87
N HIS A 359 -0.21 -2.34 24.57
CA HIS A 359 -0.35 -3.52 23.70
C HIS A 359 0.95 -4.34 23.55
N GLY A 360 1.94 -4.11 24.42
CA GLY A 360 3.18 -4.88 24.49
C GLY A 360 4.14 -4.64 23.32
N PHE A 361 4.06 -3.48 22.65
CA PHE A 361 4.88 -3.21 21.46
C PHE A 361 6.38 -3.13 21.78
N ASP A 362 6.77 -2.67 22.97
CA ASP A 362 8.17 -2.60 23.39
C ASP A 362 8.80 -4.00 23.53
N GLU A 363 8.10 -4.91 24.21
CA GLU A 363 8.49 -6.31 24.35
C GLU A 363 8.53 -6.99 22.98
N TYR A 364 7.54 -6.74 22.14
CA TYR A 364 7.50 -7.25 20.77
C TYR A 364 8.72 -6.79 19.96
N CYS A 365 9.05 -5.49 19.98
CA CYS A 365 10.24 -4.95 19.32
C CYS A 365 11.53 -5.64 19.80
N LYS A 366 11.66 -5.93 21.11
CA LYS A 366 12.81 -6.68 21.64
C LYS A 366 12.92 -8.08 21.03
N THR A 367 11.80 -8.79 20.84
CA THR A 367 11.80 -10.12 20.18
C THR A 367 12.26 -10.06 18.72
N LEU A 368 12.05 -8.92 18.05
CA LEU A 368 12.45 -8.68 16.67
C LEU A 368 13.91 -8.21 16.53
N GLY A 369 14.60 -7.95 17.64
CA GLY A 369 15.99 -7.50 17.66
C GLY A 369 16.18 -5.98 17.69
N PHE A 370 15.16 -5.21 18.04
CA PHE A 370 15.33 -3.82 18.46
C PHE A 370 15.87 -3.79 19.90
N GLU A 371 16.82 -2.88 20.16
CA GLU A 371 17.54 -2.80 21.45
C GLU A 371 17.42 -1.42 22.11
N GLY A 372 17.24 -0.35 21.32
CA GLY A 372 17.28 1.04 21.78
C GLY A 372 15.94 1.62 22.27
N GLY A 373 14.97 0.76 22.64
CA GLY A 373 13.60 1.16 22.99
C GLY A 373 12.78 1.65 21.79
N MET A 374 11.60 2.22 22.06
CA MET A 374 10.71 2.78 21.04
C MET A 374 10.51 4.30 21.16
N GLY A 375 9.88 4.89 20.16
CA GLY A 375 9.32 6.24 20.20
C GLY A 375 8.31 6.44 19.07
N VAL A 376 7.49 7.48 19.17
CA VAL A 376 6.49 7.85 18.16
C VAL A 376 6.71 9.30 17.74
N ARG A 377 6.51 9.61 16.45
CA ARG A 377 6.52 10.99 15.93
C ARG A 377 5.67 11.14 14.67
N PRO A 378 5.35 12.39 14.27
CA PRO A 378 4.74 12.66 12.97
C PRO A 378 5.59 12.16 11.80
N PHE A 379 4.89 11.71 10.76
CA PHE A 379 5.50 11.24 9.53
C PHE A 379 6.32 12.35 8.87
N LYS A 380 7.52 11.99 8.44
CA LYS A 380 8.41 12.88 7.67
C LYS A 380 8.57 12.34 6.27
N SER A 381 8.18 13.14 5.28
CA SER A 381 8.47 12.87 3.87
C SER A 381 9.99 12.83 3.63
N GLY A 382 10.44 11.86 2.83
CA GLY A 382 11.86 11.68 2.52
C GLY A 382 12.38 10.25 2.78
N ALA A 383 13.38 9.83 2.00
CA ALA A 383 13.97 8.48 2.05
C ALA A 383 14.98 8.31 3.20
N VAL A 384 15.55 9.40 3.72
CA VAL A 384 16.64 9.37 4.69
C VAL A 384 16.20 10.09 5.97
N SER A 385 16.09 9.36 7.08
CA SER A 385 16.10 10.00 8.39
C SER A 385 17.55 10.42 8.67
N ARG A 386 17.81 11.74 8.64
CA ARG A 386 18.94 12.28 9.41
C ARG A 386 18.63 12.18 10.89
#